data_AF-A0AAV9A0X1-F1
#
_entry.id   AF-A0AAV9A0X1-F1
#
_cell.length_a   1.000
_cell.length_b   1.000
_cell.length_c   1.000
_cell.angle_alpha   90.00
_cell.angle_beta   90.00
_cell.angle_gamma   90.00
#
_symmetry.space_group_name_H-M   'P 1'
#
loop_
_entity.id
_entity.type
_entity.pdbx_description
1 polymer ?
#
loop_
_entity_poly.entity_id
_entity_poly.type
_entity_poly.pdbx_seq_one_letter_code
_entity_poly.pdbx_strand_id
1 'polypeptide(L)'
;MSWISEVKLQESSPAAPPCQFNHTSPAMVFATSGFAGNFYHDMNDILLPLFMTAGHFRSQVHLVVVNIRDPWVLKYRKILSHFSRHPLIEREVHCFPGAVVGLKYYDNLVCNASDVPDGHSIMDFKQFIHESFSLNFSRTTPTTQRPSLVLISRARTRVLLNEEEIVGLAEEVGFRVTVANRTTTSDVERFAEMVNACEVLVGAHGAGLTNFLFLAREAVLMQVVPWGLDWASQTYYGAPSQRMGVKYVEYKTEVDESSLYGEYPMDDPVIADPLAIHKMGYKVSRKIYIDGQNVTLNLSRFRETLVKVFRMVRPEIL
;
A
#
# COMPACT_ATOMS: atom_id res chain seq x y z
N MET A 1 -12.33 -0.84 -15.12
CA MET A 1 -11.37 0.27 -15.00
C MET A 1 -12.10 1.50 -15.50
N SER A 2 -12.06 2.60 -14.75
CA SER A 2 -12.56 3.88 -15.26
C SER A 2 -11.58 4.40 -16.30
N TRP A 3 -12.09 4.90 -17.43
CA TRP A 3 -11.27 5.54 -18.45
C TRP A 3 -10.63 6.82 -17.89
N ILE A 4 -9.36 7.06 -18.22
CA ILE A 4 -8.68 8.33 -17.98
C ILE A 4 -8.99 9.24 -19.17
N SER A 5 -9.43 10.47 -18.92
CA SER A 5 -9.63 11.45 -19.99
C SER A 5 -8.32 11.76 -20.69
N GLU A 6 -8.34 11.80 -22.02
CA GLU A 6 -7.18 12.17 -22.83
C GLU A 6 -6.78 13.64 -22.56
N VAL A 7 -5.50 13.86 -22.25
CA VAL A 7 -4.91 15.20 -22.18
C VAL A 7 -4.24 15.49 -23.52
N LYS A 8 -4.69 16.53 -24.22
CA LYS A 8 -4.11 16.96 -25.50
C LYS A 8 -3.15 18.10 -25.28
N LEU A 9 -1.90 17.92 -25.70
CA LEU A 9 -0.90 18.97 -25.77
C LEU A 9 -0.95 19.60 -27.16
N GLN A 10 -1.17 20.91 -27.21
CA GLN A 10 -1.24 21.68 -28.46
C GLN A 10 -0.29 22.86 -28.37
N GLU A 11 0.31 23.23 -29.50
CA GLU A 11 1.08 24.46 -29.60
C GLU A 11 0.16 25.68 -29.43
N SER A 12 0.74 26.77 -28.92
CA SER A 12 0.05 28.05 -28.77
C SER A 12 -0.58 28.49 -30.08
N SER A 13 -1.90 28.66 -30.09
CA SER A 13 -2.67 29.14 -31.24
C SER A 13 -3.48 30.37 -30.85
N PRO A 14 -3.67 31.35 -31.75
CA PRO A 14 -4.58 32.48 -31.53
C PRO A 14 -6.02 32.07 -31.21
N ALA A 15 -6.39 30.83 -31.52
CA ALA A 15 -7.70 30.25 -31.22
C ALA A 15 -7.82 29.67 -29.80
N ALA A 16 -6.74 29.67 -29.00
CA ALA A 16 -6.79 29.22 -27.62
C ALA A 16 -7.69 30.15 -26.78
N PRO A 17 -8.50 29.62 -25.85
CA PRO A 17 -9.31 30.45 -24.99
C PRO A 17 -8.43 31.36 -24.12
N PRO A 18 -8.90 32.58 -23.78
CA PRO A 18 -8.13 33.48 -22.94
C PRO A 18 -7.92 32.91 -21.54
N CYS A 19 -6.76 33.20 -20.94
CA CYS A 19 -6.45 32.83 -19.56
C CYS A 19 -7.47 33.47 -18.60
N GLN A 20 -8.20 32.65 -17.84
CA GLN A 20 -9.05 33.13 -16.76
C GLN A 20 -8.24 33.37 -15.48
N PHE A 21 -7.21 32.54 -15.26
CA PHE A 21 -6.30 32.65 -14.13
C PHE A 21 -4.85 32.59 -14.61
N ASN A 22 -4.02 33.51 -14.13
CA ASN A 22 -2.60 33.55 -14.44
C ASN A 22 -1.80 33.21 -13.17
N HIS A 23 -0.91 32.24 -13.26
CA HIS A 23 -0.09 31.75 -12.16
C HIS A 23 1.38 32.06 -12.40
N THR A 24 2.14 32.20 -11.32
CA THR A 24 3.59 32.45 -11.36
C THR A 24 4.41 31.21 -11.07
N SER A 25 3.77 30.14 -10.61
CA SER A 25 4.37 28.82 -10.34
C SER A 25 3.92 27.81 -11.40
N PRO A 26 4.73 26.79 -11.71
CA PRO A 26 4.39 25.79 -12.73
C PRO A 26 3.20 24.93 -12.31
N ALA A 27 2.63 24.22 -13.29
CA ALA A 27 1.60 23.21 -13.07
C ALA A 27 2.16 21.78 -13.11
N MET A 28 1.51 20.88 -12.39
CA MET A 28 1.69 19.45 -12.48
C MET A 28 0.35 18.79 -12.78
N VAL A 29 0.25 18.19 -13.96
CA VAL A 29 -0.98 17.57 -14.47
C VAL A 29 -0.91 16.06 -14.26
N PHE A 30 -1.85 15.49 -13.51
CA PHE A 30 -1.96 14.05 -13.31
C PHE A 30 -3.42 13.61 -13.16
N ALA A 31 -3.69 12.30 -13.26
CA ALA A 31 -5.03 11.75 -13.14
C ALA A 31 -5.20 10.96 -11.83
N THR A 32 -6.40 11.02 -11.25
CA THR A 32 -6.79 10.17 -10.09
C THR A 32 -7.75 9.03 -10.47
N SER A 33 -7.97 8.83 -11.77
CA SER A 33 -8.73 7.74 -12.35
C SER A 33 -7.79 6.65 -12.93
N GLY A 34 -8.33 5.50 -13.33
CA GLY A 34 -7.54 4.39 -13.90
C GLY A 34 -7.34 3.25 -12.91
N PHE A 35 -6.09 3.04 -12.45
CA PHE A 35 -5.72 2.02 -11.45
C PHE A 35 -6.08 2.42 -10.02
N ALA A 36 -6.34 3.72 -9.77
CA ALA A 36 -6.81 4.24 -8.49
C ALA A 36 -8.09 3.53 -8.01
N GLY A 37 -8.18 3.28 -6.70
CA GLY A 37 -9.38 2.68 -6.11
C GLY A 37 -9.13 1.69 -4.98
N ASN A 38 -7.88 1.29 -4.73
CA ASN A 38 -7.48 0.68 -3.48
C ASN A 38 -6.18 1.30 -2.99
N PHE A 39 -5.90 1.14 -1.69
CA PHE A 39 -4.79 1.81 -1.03
C PHE A 39 -3.41 1.48 -1.63
N TYR A 40 -3.22 0.27 -2.20
CA TYR A 40 -1.98 -0.09 -2.89
C TYR A 40 -1.79 0.78 -4.14
N HIS A 41 -2.76 0.80 -5.05
CA HIS A 41 -2.67 1.57 -6.28
C HIS A 41 -2.62 3.09 -6.03
N ASP A 42 -3.35 3.57 -5.03
CA ASP A 42 -3.29 4.99 -4.67
C ASP A 42 -1.86 5.40 -4.24
N MET A 43 -1.18 4.54 -3.46
CA MET A 43 0.21 4.78 -3.05
C MET A 43 1.22 4.56 -4.18
N ASN A 44 1.14 3.42 -4.86
CA ASN A 44 2.11 2.95 -5.84
C ASN A 44 2.02 3.70 -7.18
N ASP A 45 0.81 3.92 -7.68
CA ASP A 45 0.60 4.40 -9.05
C ASP A 45 0.36 5.91 -9.11
N ILE A 46 0.07 6.56 -7.96
CA ILE A 46 -0.22 8.00 -7.90
C ILE A 46 0.69 8.70 -6.92
N LEU A 47 0.59 8.43 -5.61
CA LEU A 47 1.24 9.26 -4.59
C LEU A 47 2.77 9.16 -4.62
N LEU A 48 3.33 7.97 -4.87
CA LEU A 48 4.76 7.78 -5.02
C LEU A 48 5.30 8.45 -6.30
N PRO A 49 4.73 8.21 -7.50
CA PRO A 49 5.12 8.96 -8.70
C PRO A 49 4.95 10.47 -8.57
N LEU A 50 3.90 10.92 -7.87
CA LEU A 50 3.68 12.34 -7.55
C LEU A 50 4.79 12.87 -6.64
N PHE A 51 5.18 12.14 -5.60
CA PHE A 51 6.31 12.50 -4.74
C PHE A 51 7.62 12.66 -5.52
N MET A 52 7.94 11.68 -6.37
CA MET A 52 9.14 11.73 -7.21
C MET A 52 9.12 12.93 -8.16
N THR A 53 7.96 13.24 -8.74
CA THR A 53 7.83 14.32 -9.72
C THR A 53 7.77 15.70 -9.04
N ALA A 54 7.11 15.82 -7.89
CA ALA A 54 6.81 17.10 -7.24
C ALA A 54 7.87 17.59 -6.26
N GLY A 55 8.74 16.71 -5.74
CA GLY A 55 9.69 17.03 -4.67
C GLY A 55 10.52 18.30 -4.91
N HIS A 56 11.09 18.42 -6.12
CA HIS A 56 11.97 19.54 -6.49
C HIS A 56 11.28 20.90 -6.56
N PHE A 57 9.95 20.95 -6.62
CA PHE A 57 9.21 22.22 -6.60
C PHE A 57 9.04 22.79 -5.19
N ARG A 58 9.36 22.05 -4.12
CA ARG A 58 9.26 22.53 -2.71
C ARG A 58 7.90 23.18 -2.40
N SER A 59 6.83 22.49 -2.77
CA SER A 59 5.44 22.94 -2.66
C SER A 59 5.04 24.16 -3.50
N GLN A 60 5.92 24.64 -4.40
CA GLN A 60 5.66 25.75 -5.33
C GLN A 60 5.22 25.23 -6.71
N VAL A 61 4.18 24.40 -6.73
CA VAL A 61 3.59 23.84 -7.95
C VAL A 61 2.09 23.78 -7.79
N HIS A 62 1.33 24.06 -8.84
CA HIS A 62 -0.11 23.88 -8.86
C HIS A 62 -0.45 22.45 -9.29
N LEU A 63 -1.26 21.74 -8.51
CA LEU A 63 -1.73 20.41 -8.86
C LEU A 63 -2.98 20.51 -9.72
N VAL A 64 -2.87 20.09 -10.98
CA VAL A 64 -3.98 20.04 -11.94
C VAL A 64 -4.41 18.58 -12.07
N VAL A 65 -5.62 18.26 -11.60
CA VAL A 65 -6.08 16.87 -11.47
C VAL A 65 -7.12 16.55 -12.52
N VAL A 66 -6.80 15.60 -13.39
CA VAL A 66 -7.70 15.06 -14.41
C VAL A 66 -8.61 14.01 -13.78
N ASN A 67 -9.92 14.11 -14.05
CA ASN A 67 -10.97 13.27 -13.47
C ASN A 67 -10.90 13.24 -11.94
N ILE A 68 -11.01 14.41 -11.30
CA ILE A 68 -10.89 14.50 -9.85
C ILE A 68 -11.99 13.67 -9.18
N ARG A 69 -11.65 13.04 -8.06
CA ARG A 69 -12.62 12.33 -7.20
C ARG A 69 -12.56 12.91 -5.81
N ASP A 70 -13.58 13.65 -5.41
CA ASP A 70 -13.63 14.30 -4.09
C ASP A 70 -13.34 13.33 -2.92
N PRO A 71 -13.87 12.08 -2.90
CA PRO A 71 -13.53 11.15 -1.82
C PRO A 71 -12.04 10.78 -1.77
N TRP A 72 -11.35 10.73 -2.91
CA TRP A 72 -9.91 10.46 -2.97
C TRP A 72 -9.11 11.66 -2.48
N VAL A 73 -9.50 12.89 -2.88
CA VAL A 73 -8.88 14.13 -2.42
C VAL A 73 -9.01 14.27 -0.90
N LEU A 74 -10.21 14.06 -0.36
CA LEU A 74 -10.45 14.12 1.08
C LEU A 74 -9.61 13.08 1.84
N LYS A 75 -9.54 11.85 1.32
CA LYS A 75 -8.75 10.76 1.90
C LYS A 75 -7.25 11.09 1.99
N TYR A 76 -6.71 11.82 1.00
CA TYR A 76 -5.26 12.12 0.92
C TYR A 76 -4.91 13.58 1.13
N ARG A 77 -5.84 14.39 1.64
CA ARG A 77 -5.67 15.85 1.82
C ARG A 77 -4.38 16.23 2.57
N LYS A 78 -4.01 15.48 3.60
CA LYS A 78 -2.79 15.71 4.39
C LYS A 78 -1.52 15.52 3.55
N ILE A 79 -1.48 14.47 2.72
CA ILE A 79 -0.38 14.23 1.79
C ILE A 79 -0.33 15.32 0.72
N LEU A 80 -1.47 15.64 0.10
CA LEU A 80 -1.57 16.62 -0.97
C LEU A 80 -1.14 18.03 -0.52
N SER A 81 -1.43 18.41 0.74
CA SER A 81 -0.98 19.70 1.28
C SER A 81 0.54 19.83 1.43
N HIS A 82 1.28 18.72 1.48
CA HIS A 82 2.74 18.77 1.47
C HIS A 82 3.28 18.97 0.04
N PHE A 83 2.59 18.47 -0.99
CA PHE A 83 3.00 18.66 -2.39
C PHE A 83 2.70 20.06 -2.93
N SER A 84 1.66 20.71 -2.44
CA SER A 84 1.28 22.05 -2.90
C SER A 84 0.57 22.82 -1.80
N ARG A 85 0.92 24.10 -1.70
CA ARG A 85 0.22 25.10 -0.88
C ARG A 85 -0.96 25.75 -1.61
N HIS A 86 -1.19 25.39 -2.88
CA HIS A 86 -2.26 25.94 -3.71
C HIS A 86 -3.46 24.98 -3.76
N PRO A 87 -4.69 25.50 -3.98
CA PRO A 87 -5.85 24.65 -4.25
C PRO A 87 -5.63 23.75 -5.47
N LEU A 88 -6.24 22.56 -5.45
CA LEU A 88 -6.29 21.69 -6.62
C LEU A 88 -7.11 22.35 -7.74
N ILE A 89 -6.67 22.15 -8.98
CA ILE A 89 -7.31 22.70 -10.18
C ILE A 89 -7.86 21.53 -11.00
N GLU A 90 -9.10 21.62 -11.46
CA GLU A 90 -9.70 20.63 -12.38
C GLU A 90 -10.24 21.28 -13.65
N ARG A 91 -10.84 22.47 -13.51
CA ARG A 91 -11.63 23.13 -14.55
C ARG A 91 -11.01 24.50 -14.87
N GLU A 92 -11.75 25.30 -15.64
CA GLU A 92 -11.36 26.65 -16.03
C GLU A 92 -10.10 26.69 -16.92
N VAL A 93 -9.75 27.90 -17.39
CA VAL A 93 -8.56 28.11 -18.23
C VAL A 93 -7.47 28.78 -17.39
N HIS A 94 -6.45 28.01 -17.04
CA HIS A 94 -5.32 28.44 -16.24
C HIS A 94 -4.06 28.54 -17.09
N CYS A 95 -3.28 29.60 -16.90
CA CYS A 95 -2.02 29.82 -17.59
C CYS A 95 -0.86 29.80 -16.59
N PHE A 96 0.17 29.03 -16.93
CA PHE A 96 1.33 28.77 -16.08
C PHE A 96 2.62 29.07 -16.86
N PRO A 97 3.72 29.42 -16.18
CA PRO A 97 5.02 29.62 -16.83
C PRO A 97 5.65 28.33 -17.36
N GLY A 98 5.15 27.17 -16.92
CA GLY A 98 5.56 25.85 -17.37
C GLY A 98 4.67 24.76 -16.77
N ALA A 99 4.73 23.55 -17.33
CA ALA A 99 3.95 22.42 -16.84
C ALA A 99 4.72 21.11 -16.95
N VAL A 100 4.51 20.22 -15.98
CA VAL A 100 4.85 18.80 -16.07
C VAL A 100 3.55 18.03 -16.28
N VAL A 101 3.52 17.16 -17.30
CA VAL A 101 2.31 16.43 -17.68
C VAL A 101 2.55 14.93 -17.57
N GLY A 102 1.75 14.28 -16.72
CA GLY A 102 1.88 12.87 -16.40
C GLY A 102 2.82 12.62 -15.22
N LEU A 103 2.73 11.39 -14.69
CA LEU A 103 3.59 10.90 -13.63
C LEU A 103 4.43 9.73 -14.17
N LYS A 104 5.62 9.54 -13.63
CA LYS A 104 6.52 8.45 -14.03
C LYS A 104 6.43 7.29 -13.04
N TYR A 105 5.99 6.14 -13.55
CA TYR A 105 5.98 4.88 -12.82
C TYR A 105 7.30 4.13 -13.02
N TYR A 106 7.81 3.50 -11.96
CA TYR A 106 9.08 2.75 -11.98
C TYR A 106 8.85 1.25 -11.80
N ASP A 107 8.31 0.86 -10.65
CA ASP A 107 7.89 -0.51 -10.34
C ASP A 107 7.13 -0.48 -8.99
N ASN A 108 6.79 -1.65 -8.46
CA ASN A 108 6.11 -1.88 -7.19
C ASN A 108 6.89 -1.28 -6.01
N LEU A 109 6.47 -0.07 -5.60
CA LEU A 109 7.04 0.74 -4.54
C LEU A 109 8.56 0.89 -4.73
N VAL A 110 8.97 1.32 -5.93
CA VAL A 110 10.36 1.59 -6.31
C VAL A 110 10.50 3.06 -6.73
N CYS A 111 11.60 3.67 -6.28
CA CYS A 111 12.06 4.97 -6.77
C CYS A 111 13.30 4.78 -7.65
N ASN A 112 13.42 5.55 -8.73
CA ASN A 112 14.70 5.75 -9.40
C ASN A 112 15.29 7.11 -8.99
N ALA A 113 16.25 7.10 -8.08
CA ALA A 113 16.91 8.31 -7.59
C ALA A 113 17.65 9.07 -8.71
N SER A 114 18.09 8.40 -9.77
CA SER A 114 18.85 9.03 -10.86
C SER A 114 18.00 9.93 -11.76
N ASP A 115 16.68 9.78 -11.72
CA ASP A 115 15.77 10.45 -12.66
C ASP A 115 15.16 11.74 -12.11
N VAL A 116 15.45 12.10 -10.85
CA VAL A 116 14.92 13.29 -10.20
C VAL A 116 16.06 14.17 -9.69
N PRO A 117 15.96 15.51 -9.80
CA PRO A 117 17.05 16.42 -9.43
C PRO A 117 17.58 16.23 -8.01
N ASP A 118 16.71 15.86 -7.07
CA ASP A 118 17.02 15.76 -5.64
C ASP A 118 17.41 14.34 -5.18
N GLY A 119 17.43 13.35 -6.08
CA GLY A 119 17.89 12.01 -5.72
C GLY A 119 17.02 11.22 -4.75
N HIS A 120 15.70 11.46 -4.70
CA HIS A 120 14.82 10.85 -3.70
C HIS A 120 14.79 9.32 -3.76
N SER A 121 14.89 8.71 -2.58
CA SER A 121 14.82 7.27 -2.36
C SER A 121 13.43 6.82 -1.91
N ILE A 122 13.22 5.51 -1.88
CA ILE A 122 11.99 4.92 -1.35
C ILE A 122 11.85 5.11 0.17
N MET A 123 12.97 5.26 0.87
CA MET A 123 12.98 5.61 2.29
C MET A 123 12.51 7.05 2.51
N ASP A 124 12.87 7.98 1.62
CA ASP A 124 12.42 9.37 1.68
C ASP A 124 10.91 9.46 1.43
N PHE A 125 10.37 8.65 0.51
CA PHE A 125 8.93 8.56 0.33
C PHE A 125 8.23 8.08 1.61
N LYS A 126 8.76 7.04 2.27
CA LYS A 126 8.20 6.59 3.56
C LYS A 126 8.29 7.68 4.62
N GLN A 127 9.43 8.36 4.75
CA GLN A 127 9.61 9.48 5.68
C GLN A 127 8.58 10.58 5.41
N PHE A 128 8.37 10.94 4.15
CA PHE A 128 7.37 11.91 3.72
C PHE A 128 5.93 11.49 4.09
N ILE A 129 5.59 10.21 3.96
CA ILE A 129 4.30 9.68 4.42
C ILE A 129 4.17 9.84 5.94
N HIS A 130 5.21 9.50 6.71
CA HIS A 130 5.19 9.69 8.16
C HIS A 130 5.01 11.16 8.55
N GLU A 131 5.71 12.08 7.89
CA GLU A 131 5.58 13.52 8.12
C GLU A 131 4.17 14.04 7.79
N SER A 132 3.58 13.56 6.69
CA SER A 132 2.22 13.94 6.27
C SER A 132 1.16 13.60 7.31
N PHE A 133 1.38 12.55 8.10
CA PHE A 133 0.46 12.11 9.15
C PHE A 133 0.97 12.39 10.57
N SER A 134 2.09 13.13 10.73
CA SER A 134 2.74 13.41 12.01
C SER A 134 3.08 12.14 12.82
N LEU A 135 3.54 11.10 12.14
CA LEU A 135 3.86 9.78 12.71
C LEU A 135 5.33 9.68 13.14
N ASN A 136 5.63 8.78 14.08
CA ASN A 136 7.00 8.49 14.47
C ASN A 136 7.69 7.63 13.41
N PHE A 137 8.78 8.10 12.82
CA PHE A 137 9.51 7.33 11.80
C PHE A 137 10.34 6.18 12.38
N SER A 138 10.94 6.42 13.54
CA SER A 138 11.73 5.43 14.27
C SER A 138 11.12 5.22 15.65
N ARG A 139 11.21 3.99 16.14
CA ARG A 139 10.71 3.67 17.47
C ARG A 139 11.64 4.24 18.52
N THR A 140 11.07 4.82 19.57
CA THR A 140 11.76 5.02 20.84
C THR A 140 11.89 3.67 21.54
N THR A 141 12.89 3.57 22.42
CA THR A 141 13.39 2.37 23.14
C THR A 141 12.38 1.23 23.40
N PRO A 142 12.84 -0.04 23.32
CA PRO A 142 12.02 -1.21 23.65
C PRO A 142 11.32 -1.05 24.99
N THR A 143 10.02 -1.32 25.03
CA THR A 143 9.25 -1.29 26.28
C THR A 143 9.21 -2.69 26.88
N THR A 144 9.16 -2.77 28.21
CA THR A 144 8.91 -4.02 28.95
C THR A 144 7.47 -4.53 28.81
N GLN A 145 6.61 -3.79 28.08
CA GLN A 145 5.22 -4.15 27.88
C GLN A 145 5.06 -5.27 26.85
N ARG A 146 3.90 -5.93 26.84
CA ARG A 146 3.54 -6.91 25.80
C ARG A 146 3.56 -6.25 24.41
N PRO A 147 4.17 -6.88 23.40
CA PRO A 147 4.24 -6.30 22.07
C PRO A 147 2.85 -6.15 21.44
N SER A 148 2.57 -5.00 20.84
CA SER A 148 1.32 -4.74 20.13
C SER A 148 1.34 -5.37 18.74
N LEU A 149 0.28 -6.11 18.43
CA LEU A 149 0.04 -6.74 17.13
C LEU A 149 -1.30 -6.27 16.57
N VAL A 150 -1.28 -5.73 15.36
CA VAL A 150 -2.50 -5.37 14.63
C VAL A 150 -2.76 -6.41 13.56
N LEU A 151 -3.93 -7.05 13.59
CA LEU A 151 -4.38 -8.00 12.57
C LEU A 151 -5.39 -7.32 11.64
N ILE A 152 -5.08 -7.25 10.35
CA ILE A 152 -6.02 -6.73 9.33
C ILE A 152 -7.05 -7.81 9.00
N SER A 153 -8.28 -7.58 9.43
CA SER A 153 -9.42 -8.47 9.17
C SER A 153 -10.05 -8.19 7.81
N ARG A 154 -10.49 -9.26 7.14
CA ARG A 154 -11.06 -9.22 5.77
C ARG A 154 -12.41 -9.92 5.77
N ALA A 155 -13.39 -9.31 5.11
CA ALA A 155 -14.78 -9.81 5.11
C ALA A 155 -15.28 -10.30 3.74
N ARG A 156 -14.44 -10.29 2.69
CA ARG A 156 -14.89 -10.60 1.31
C ARG A 156 -14.04 -11.63 0.59
N THR A 157 -12.73 -11.42 0.53
CA THR A 157 -11.79 -12.31 -0.18
C THR A 157 -10.56 -12.52 0.68
N ARG A 158 -9.97 -13.72 0.63
CA ARG A 158 -8.86 -14.13 1.50
C ARG A 158 -9.18 -13.91 2.98
N VAL A 159 -10.41 -14.25 3.35
CA VAL A 159 -10.89 -14.23 4.73
C VAL A 159 -10.11 -15.28 5.51
N LEU A 160 -9.66 -14.94 6.71
CA LEU A 160 -9.15 -15.91 7.68
C LEU A 160 -10.36 -16.52 8.38
N LEU A 161 -10.66 -17.78 8.08
CA LEU A 161 -11.89 -18.45 8.53
C LEU A 161 -11.87 -18.79 10.02
N ASN A 162 -10.68 -18.95 10.60
CA ASN A 162 -10.44 -19.18 12.02
C ASN A 162 -9.76 -17.95 12.69
N GLU A 163 -10.24 -16.75 12.38
CA GLU A 163 -9.66 -15.47 12.87
C GLU A 163 -9.66 -15.38 14.41
N GLU A 164 -10.70 -15.86 15.07
CA GLU A 164 -10.79 -15.82 16.54
C GLU A 164 -9.73 -16.71 17.19
N GLU A 165 -9.50 -17.90 16.67
CA GLU A 165 -8.46 -18.82 17.16
C GLU A 165 -7.06 -18.26 16.88
N ILE A 166 -6.86 -17.59 15.74
CA ILE A 166 -5.60 -16.90 15.40
C ILE A 166 -5.31 -15.78 16.39
N VAL A 167 -6.33 -15.00 16.78
CA VAL A 167 -6.21 -13.94 17.79
C VAL A 167 -5.85 -14.54 19.15
N GLY A 168 -6.60 -15.55 19.61
CA GLY A 168 -6.31 -16.22 20.89
C GLY A 168 -4.90 -16.80 20.93
N LEU A 169 -4.46 -17.43 19.84
CA LEU A 169 -3.11 -17.97 19.72
C LEU A 169 -2.02 -16.90 19.81
N ALA A 170 -2.21 -15.73 19.19
CA ALA A 170 -1.27 -14.62 19.29
C ALA A 170 -1.23 -14.03 20.71
N GLU A 171 -2.36 -13.96 21.40
CA GLU A 171 -2.43 -13.54 22.81
C GLU A 171 -1.70 -14.52 23.74
N GLU A 172 -1.86 -15.83 23.50
CA GLU A 172 -1.14 -16.89 24.23
C GLU A 172 0.39 -16.82 24.02
N VAL A 173 0.84 -16.48 22.80
CA VAL A 173 2.26 -16.24 22.53
C VAL A 173 2.79 -14.99 23.27
N GLY A 174 1.90 -14.08 23.68
CA GLY A 174 2.23 -12.94 24.53
C GLY A 174 2.02 -11.57 23.86
N PHE A 175 1.39 -11.52 22.68
CA PHE A 175 1.04 -10.26 22.05
C PHE A 175 -0.19 -9.61 22.69
N ARG A 176 -0.29 -8.29 22.59
CA ARG A 176 -1.55 -7.56 22.74
C ARG A 176 -2.13 -7.35 21.36
N VAL A 177 -3.23 -8.04 21.05
CA VAL A 177 -3.80 -8.07 19.69
C VAL A 177 -4.87 -6.99 19.53
N THR A 178 -4.94 -6.38 18.35
CA THR A 178 -6.02 -5.49 17.93
C THR A 178 -6.45 -5.87 16.51
N VAL A 179 -7.74 -6.16 16.34
CA VAL A 179 -8.29 -6.52 15.02
C VAL A 179 -8.78 -5.27 14.30
N ALA A 180 -8.21 -4.98 13.14
CA ALA A 180 -8.56 -3.86 12.29
C ALA A 180 -9.47 -4.32 11.15
N ASN A 181 -10.78 -4.08 11.29
CA ASN A 181 -11.77 -4.43 10.27
C ASN A 181 -11.93 -3.32 9.20
N ARG A 182 -12.88 -3.50 8.27
CA ARG A 182 -13.14 -2.54 7.19
C ARG A 182 -13.47 -1.12 7.68
N THR A 183 -14.20 -1.00 8.79
CA THR A 183 -14.55 0.31 9.36
C THR A 183 -13.30 1.01 9.87
N THR A 184 -12.47 0.30 10.65
CA THR A 184 -11.19 0.83 11.16
C THR A 184 -10.25 1.22 10.03
N THR A 185 -10.08 0.37 9.02
CA THR A 185 -9.16 0.59 7.89
C THR A 185 -9.66 1.65 6.89
N SER A 186 -10.93 2.05 6.94
CA SER A 186 -11.49 3.07 6.04
C SER A 186 -11.12 4.51 6.44
N ASP A 187 -10.82 4.73 7.72
CA ASP A 187 -10.28 5.99 8.22
C ASP A 187 -8.75 5.93 8.18
N VAL A 188 -8.17 6.49 7.11
CA VAL A 188 -6.72 6.41 6.86
C VAL A 188 -5.93 7.09 7.97
N GLU A 189 -6.39 8.22 8.49
CA GLU A 189 -5.66 8.98 9.52
C GLU A 189 -5.61 8.16 10.81
N ARG A 190 -6.77 7.69 11.29
CA ARG A 190 -6.85 6.87 12.50
C ARG A 190 -6.12 5.53 12.36
N PHE A 191 -6.20 4.91 11.18
CA PHE A 191 -5.53 3.64 10.96
C PHE A 191 -4.01 3.81 10.85
N ALA A 192 -3.54 4.92 10.29
CA ALA A 192 -2.12 5.25 10.26
C ALA A 192 -1.53 5.39 11.67
N GLU A 193 -2.23 6.08 12.58
CA GLU A 193 -1.83 6.19 13.99
C GLU A 193 -1.79 4.82 14.68
N MET A 194 -2.80 3.98 14.46
CA MET A 194 -2.87 2.62 15.02
C MET A 194 -1.71 1.75 14.54
N VAL A 195 -1.40 1.78 13.24
CA VAL A 195 -0.30 1.00 12.65
C VAL A 195 1.05 1.56 13.10
N ASN A 196 1.22 2.88 13.18
CA ASN A 196 2.47 3.47 13.66
C ASN A 196 2.79 3.11 15.12
N ALA A 197 1.75 2.90 15.94
CA ALA A 197 1.87 2.48 17.32
C ALA A 197 2.04 0.95 17.50
N CYS A 198 1.90 0.14 16.45
CA CYS A 198 2.05 -1.31 16.55
C CYS A 198 3.49 -1.78 16.28
N GLU A 199 3.84 -2.95 16.82
CA GLU A 199 5.15 -3.57 16.59
C GLU A 199 5.11 -4.59 15.46
N VAL A 200 3.93 -5.18 15.27
CA VAL A 200 3.66 -6.21 14.30
C VAL A 200 2.35 -5.88 13.58
N LEU A 201 2.40 -5.79 12.26
CA LEU A 201 1.22 -5.75 11.41
C LEU A 201 1.08 -7.11 10.73
N VAL A 202 -0.07 -7.76 10.92
CA VAL A 202 -0.40 -9.06 10.35
C VAL A 202 -1.56 -8.92 9.38
N GLY A 203 -1.53 -9.64 8.27
CA GLY A 203 -2.72 -9.81 7.44
C GLY A 203 -2.51 -10.73 6.25
N ALA A 204 -3.62 -11.21 5.68
CA ALA A 204 -3.59 -11.93 4.41
C ALA A 204 -3.24 -11.01 3.25
N HIS A 205 -2.49 -11.55 2.28
CA HIS A 205 -2.05 -10.85 1.07
C HIS A 205 -3.14 -9.94 0.49
N GLY A 206 -2.83 -8.65 0.27
CA GLY A 206 -3.68 -7.71 -0.46
C GLY A 206 -3.46 -6.27 -0.03
N ALA A 207 -4.16 -5.33 -0.69
CA ALA A 207 -3.88 -3.90 -0.61
C ALA A 207 -3.85 -3.29 0.81
N GLY A 208 -4.52 -3.92 1.78
CA GLY A 208 -4.43 -3.53 3.19
C GLY A 208 -3.03 -3.62 3.77
N LEU A 209 -2.17 -4.53 3.28
CA LEU A 209 -0.80 -4.66 3.77
C LEU A 209 0.07 -3.46 3.41
N THR A 210 -0.27 -2.66 2.38
CA THR A 210 0.44 -1.40 2.06
C THR A 210 0.47 -0.41 3.23
N ASN A 211 -0.41 -0.57 4.22
CA ASN A 211 -0.34 0.20 5.47
C ASN A 211 0.95 -0.04 6.26
N PHE A 212 1.79 -1.02 5.88
CA PHE A 212 3.17 -1.13 6.37
C PHE A 212 3.98 0.18 6.16
N LEU A 213 3.57 1.05 5.22
CA LEU A 213 4.12 2.39 5.04
C LEU A 213 4.05 3.25 6.30
N PHE A 214 3.12 2.97 7.22
CA PHE A 214 2.96 3.68 8.49
C PHE A 214 3.75 3.05 9.64
N LEU A 215 4.28 1.84 9.46
CA LEU A 215 5.07 1.18 10.49
C LEU A 215 6.37 1.95 10.73
N ALA A 216 6.70 2.20 12.00
CA ALA A 216 8.01 2.69 12.37
C ALA A 216 9.12 1.70 11.92
N ARG A 217 10.36 2.19 11.76
CA ARG A 217 11.51 1.35 11.41
C ARG A 217 11.67 0.17 12.39
N GLU A 218 12.17 -0.93 11.86
CA GLU A 218 12.40 -2.20 12.58
C GLU A 218 11.15 -2.93 13.09
N ALA A 219 9.94 -2.38 12.89
CA ALA A 219 8.69 -3.10 13.10
C ALA A 219 8.55 -4.25 12.09
N VAL A 220 7.64 -5.17 12.36
CA VAL A 220 7.46 -6.41 11.57
C VAL A 220 6.17 -6.35 10.77
N LEU A 221 6.28 -6.56 9.46
CA LEU A 221 5.18 -6.94 8.60
C LEU A 221 5.16 -8.47 8.47
N MET A 222 4.10 -9.10 8.97
CA MET A 222 3.87 -10.53 8.83
C MET A 222 2.73 -10.77 7.84
N GLN A 223 3.04 -11.42 6.74
CA GLN A 223 2.09 -11.68 5.67
C GLN A 223 1.66 -13.14 5.67
N VAL A 224 0.35 -13.38 5.75
CA VAL A 224 -0.23 -14.66 5.35
C VAL A 224 -0.32 -14.68 3.82
N VAL A 225 0.34 -15.65 3.19
CA VAL A 225 0.42 -15.82 1.74
C VAL A 225 -0.50 -16.99 1.35
N PRO A 226 -1.68 -16.71 0.76
CA PRO A 226 -2.56 -17.75 0.23
C PRO A 226 -1.92 -18.54 -0.90
N TRP A 227 -2.49 -19.71 -1.19
CA TRP A 227 -2.00 -20.63 -2.21
C TRP A 227 -1.83 -19.96 -3.58
N GLY A 228 -0.71 -20.24 -4.27
CA GLY A 228 -0.43 -19.71 -5.60
C GLY A 228 -0.05 -18.22 -5.65
N LEU A 229 0.24 -17.57 -4.52
CA LEU A 229 0.60 -16.14 -4.46
C LEU A 229 2.05 -15.84 -4.03
N ASP A 230 2.95 -16.84 -4.05
CA ASP A 230 4.36 -16.70 -3.62
C ASP A 230 5.13 -15.58 -4.31
N TRP A 231 5.04 -15.49 -5.63
CA TRP A 231 5.73 -14.41 -6.37
C TRP A 231 5.12 -13.05 -6.01
N ALA A 232 3.80 -12.99 -5.86
CA ALA A 232 3.08 -11.77 -5.57
C ALA A 232 3.41 -11.24 -4.17
N SER A 233 3.53 -12.10 -3.15
CA SER A 233 3.87 -11.67 -1.79
C SER A 233 5.22 -10.97 -1.74
N GLN A 234 6.25 -11.57 -2.34
CA GLN A 234 7.59 -11.00 -2.38
C GLN A 234 7.67 -9.72 -3.22
N THR A 235 7.00 -9.69 -4.37
CA THR A 235 7.03 -8.53 -5.29
C THR A 235 6.31 -7.31 -4.71
N TYR A 236 5.12 -7.51 -4.11
CA TYR A 236 4.29 -6.40 -3.65
C TYR A 236 4.61 -5.93 -2.22
N TYR A 237 5.09 -6.81 -1.34
CA TYR A 237 5.27 -6.47 0.07
C TYR A 237 6.61 -6.91 0.65
N GLY A 238 7.14 -8.06 0.26
CA GLY A 238 8.42 -8.56 0.79
C GLY A 238 9.60 -7.62 0.50
N ALA A 239 10.00 -7.53 -0.76
CA ALA A 239 11.09 -6.65 -1.16
C ALA A 239 10.81 -5.16 -0.86
N PRO A 240 9.58 -4.62 -1.11
CA PRO A 240 9.26 -3.25 -0.75
C PRO A 240 9.41 -2.91 0.74
N SER A 241 8.88 -3.74 1.64
CA SER A 241 8.93 -3.46 3.08
C SER A 241 10.36 -3.46 3.63
N GLN A 242 11.19 -4.40 3.16
CA GLN A 242 12.61 -4.46 3.52
C GLN A 242 13.39 -3.23 3.06
N ARG A 243 13.19 -2.77 1.82
CA ARG A 243 13.79 -1.51 1.33
C ARG A 243 13.37 -0.28 2.14
N MET A 244 12.21 -0.37 2.81
CA MET A 244 11.62 0.68 3.64
C MET A 244 11.90 0.52 5.15
N GLY A 245 12.88 -0.31 5.51
CA GLY A 245 13.32 -0.50 6.89
C GLY A 245 12.30 -1.20 7.79
N VAL A 246 11.42 -2.02 7.20
CA VAL A 246 10.45 -2.88 7.90
C VAL A 246 10.92 -4.33 7.77
N LYS A 247 10.92 -5.06 8.88
CA LYS A 247 11.24 -6.49 8.87
C LYS A 247 10.06 -7.26 8.27
N TYR A 248 10.35 -8.28 7.47
CA TYR A 248 9.31 -9.02 6.75
C TYR A 248 9.33 -10.51 7.09
N VAL A 249 8.15 -11.08 7.33
CA VAL A 249 7.95 -12.50 7.61
C VAL A 249 6.76 -13.02 6.80
N GLU A 250 6.92 -14.16 6.15
CA GLU A 250 5.83 -14.87 5.46
C GLU A 250 5.35 -16.06 6.28
N TYR A 251 4.03 -16.22 6.36
CA TYR A 251 3.38 -17.50 6.61
C TYR A 251 2.77 -17.97 5.29
N LYS A 252 3.43 -18.93 4.64
CA LYS A 252 2.93 -19.52 3.40
C LYS A 252 1.98 -20.66 3.72
N THR A 253 0.75 -20.55 3.22
CA THR A 253 -0.26 -21.59 3.42
C THR A 253 0.11 -22.84 2.65
N GLU A 254 -0.09 -23.99 3.25
CA GLU A 254 -0.19 -25.26 2.53
C GLU A 254 -1.53 -25.32 1.77
N VAL A 255 -1.63 -26.28 0.86
CA VAL A 255 -2.79 -26.41 -0.01
C VAL A 255 -4.08 -26.64 0.78
N ASP A 256 -4.03 -27.46 1.82
CA ASP A 256 -5.14 -27.85 2.69
C ASP A 256 -5.62 -26.71 3.60
N GLU A 257 -4.82 -25.67 3.77
CA GLU A 257 -5.22 -24.42 4.44
C GLU A 257 -6.01 -23.48 3.50
N SER A 258 -6.00 -23.72 2.18
CA SER A 258 -6.77 -22.97 1.20
C SER A 258 -8.14 -23.60 0.97
N SER A 259 -9.20 -22.77 0.84
CA SER A 259 -10.52 -23.27 0.46
C SER A 259 -10.53 -23.95 -0.92
N LEU A 260 -9.54 -23.65 -1.78
CA LEU A 260 -9.39 -24.28 -3.10
C LEU A 260 -9.21 -25.80 -2.99
N TYR A 261 -8.65 -26.31 -1.89
CA TYR A 261 -8.47 -27.75 -1.66
C TYR A 261 -9.79 -28.53 -1.66
N GLY A 262 -10.88 -27.91 -1.21
CA GLY A 262 -12.22 -28.50 -1.26
C GLY A 262 -12.98 -28.26 -2.56
N GLU A 263 -12.47 -27.37 -3.42
CA GLU A 263 -13.14 -26.93 -4.65
C GLU A 263 -12.58 -27.58 -5.92
N TYR A 264 -11.30 -27.96 -5.91
CA TYR A 264 -10.60 -28.51 -7.07
C TYR A 264 -9.96 -29.88 -6.73
N PRO A 265 -9.97 -30.84 -7.68
CA PRO A 265 -9.19 -32.07 -7.57
C PRO A 265 -7.69 -31.80 -7.40
N MET A 266 -6.97 -32.72 -6.74
CA MET A 266 -5.53 -32.57 -6.48
C MET A 266 -4.67 -32.55 -7.75
N ASP A 267 -5.13 -33.15 -8.84
CA ASP A 267 -4.49 -33.15 -10.15
C ASP A 267 -4.93 -31.98 -11.04
N ASP A 268 -5.90 -31.16 -10.61
CA ASP A 268 -6.29 -29.95 -11.32
C ASP A 268 -5.14 -28.92 -11.31
N PRO A 269 -4.81 -28.28 -12.44
CA PRO A 269 -3.76 -27.25 -12.50
C PRO A 269 -3.90 -26.13 -11.47
N VAL A 270 -5.11 -25.82 -10.99
CA VAL A 270 -5.31 -24.85 -9.90
C VAL A 270 -4.53 -25.24 -8.64
N ILE A 271 -4.45 -26.53 -8.35
CA ILE A 271 -3.72 -27.10 -7.22
C ILE A 271 -2.33 -27.55 -7.64
N ALA A 272 -2.23 -28.37 -8.69
CA ALA A 272 -0.99 -29.05 -9.08
C ALA A 272 0.03 -28.14 -9.79
N ASP A 273 -0.41 -27.12 -10.53
CA ASP A 273 0.48 -26.20 -11.26
C ASP A 273 -0.06 -24.76 -11.30
N PRO A 274 0.04 -24.01 -10.18
CA PRO A 274 -0.37 -22.62 -10.15
C PRO A 274 0.33 -21.72 -11.18
N LEU A 275 1.55 -22.09 -11.62
CA LEU A 275 2.28 -21.34 -12.63
C LEU A 275 1.61 -21.44 -14.00
N ALA A 276 1.02 -22.58 -14.36
CA ALA A 276 0.23 -22.71 -15.58
C ALA A 276 -0.97 -21.75 -15.57
N ILE A 277 -1.68 -21.64 -14.44
CA ILE A 277 -2.79 -20.71 -14.28
C ILE A 277 -2.33 -19.25 -14.40
N HIS A 278 -1.17 -18.89 -13.83
CA HIS A 278 -0.61 -17.55 -13.99
C HIS A 278 -0.25 -17.22 -15.45
N LYS A 279 0.25 -18.20 -16.22
CA LYS A 279 0.55 -18.02 -17.65
C LYS A 279 -0.69 -17.76 -18.51
N MET A 280 -1.89 -18.13 -18.04
CA MET A 280 -3.16 -17.80 -18.70
C MET A 280 -3.55 -16.31 -18.53
N GLY A 281 -2.80 -15.57 -17.71
CA GLY A 281 -2.93 -14.12 -17.56
C GLY A 281 -3.64 -13.69 -16.28
N TYR A 282 -3.37 -12.44 -15.88
CA TYR A 282 -3.78 -11.89 -14.59
C TYR A 282 -5.28 -11.97 -14.29
N LYS A 283 -6.15 -11.81 -15.29
CA LYS A 283 -7.60 -11.89 -15.07
C LYS A 283 -8.04 -13.28 -14.59
N VAL A 284 -7.41 -14.33 -15.12
CA VAL A 284 -7.70 -15.72 -14.76
C VAL A 284 -7.12 -16.02 -13.38
N SER A 285 -5.83 -15.76 -13.18
CA SER A 285 -5.17 -16.05 -11.90
C SER A 285 -5.75 -15.25 -10.74
N ARG A 286 -6.15 -13.99 -10.97
CA ARG A 286 -6.85 -13.18 -9.96
C ARG A 286 -8.16 -13.84 -9.53
N LYS A 287 -8.99 -14.28 -10.47
CA LYS A 287 -10.30 -14.87 -10.16
C LYS A 287 -10.16 -16.06 -9.21
N ILE A 288 -9.11 -16.86 -9.40
CA ILE A 288 -8.85 -18.06 -8.62
C ILE A 288 -8.11 -17.71 -7.32
N TYR A 289 -6.88 -17.21 -7.42
CA TYR A 289 -5.99 -17.10 -6.25
C TYR A 289 -6.17 -15.81 -5.43
N ILE A 290 -6.71 -14.74 -6.00
CA ILE A 290 -6.87 -13.46 -5.29
C ILE A 290 -8.29 -13.31 -4.74
N ASP A 291 -9.28 -13.64 -5.58
CA ASP A 291 -10.69 -13.39 -5.28
C ASP A 291 -11.43 -14.68 -4.85
N GLY A 292 -10.97 -15.86 -5.30
CA GLY A 292 -11.68 -17.14 -5.16
C GLY A 292 -11.22 -18.04 -4.02
N GLN A 293 -10.35 -17.57 -3.12
CA GLN A 293 -9.91 -18.38 -1.98
C GLN A 293 -10.03 -17.65 -0.64
N ASN A 294 -10.35 -18.42 0.39
CA ASN A 294 -10.21 -18.08 1.80
C ASN A 294 -9.25 -19.05 2.47
N VAL A 295 -8.84 -18.74 3.70
CA VAL A 295 -7.75 -19.46 4.36
C VAL A 295 -8.16 -19.88 5.77
N THR A 296 -7.90 -21.14 6.13
CA THR A 296 -7.97 -21.64 7.50
C THR A 296 -6.56 -21.99 7.95
N LEU A 297 -5.97 -21.20 8.86
CA LEU A 297 -4.57 -21.39 9.24
C LEU A 297 -4.39 -22.61 10.14
N ASN A 298 -3.37 -23.41 9.87
CA ASN A 298 -2.88 -24.43 10.77
C ASN A 298 -2.26 -23.75 12.00
N LEU A 299 -2.96 -23.82 13.13
CA LEU A 299 -2.58 -23.12 14.36
C LEU A 299 -1.21 -23.56 14.90
N SER A 300 -0.80 -24.82 14.69
CA SER A 300 0.51 -25.28 15.16
C SER A 300 1.64 -24.63 14.38
N ARG A 301 1.55 -24.65 13.04
CA ARG A 301 2.54 -24.00 12.17
C ARG A 301 2.52 -22.48 12.33
N PHE A 302 1.33 -21.91 12.49
CA PHE A 302 1.18 -20.47 12.70
C PHE A 302 1.81 -20.02 14.03
N ARG A 303 1.69 -20.83 15.10
CA ARG A 303 2.34 -20.57 16.39
C ARG A 303 3.85 -20.43 16.23
N GLU A 304 4.49 -21.30 15.47
CA GLU A 304 5.93 -21.22 15.24
C GLU A 304 6.34 -19.88 14.61
N THR A 305 5.53 -19.40 13.65
CA THR A 305 5.76 -18.11 13.00
C THR A 305 5.54 -16.95 13.95
N LEU A 306 4.48 -16.99 14.77
CA LEU A 306 4.23 -15.99 15.82
C LEU A 306 5.37 -15.93 16.85
N VAL A 307 5.88 -17.08 17.30
CA VAL A 307 7.02 -17.16 18.24
C VAL A 307 8.28 -16.55 17.61
N LYS A 308 8.54 -16.84 16.33
CA LYS A 308 9.65 -16.21 15.58
C LYS A 308 9.49 -14.69 15.56
N VAL A 309 8.31 -14.18 15.21
CA VAL A 309 8.03 -12.74 15.19
C VAL A 309 8.15 -12.11 16.58
N PHE A 310 7.67 -12.80 17.62
CA PHE A 310 7.77 -12.33 19.01
C PHE A 310 9.23 -12.10 19.40
N ARG A 311 10.12 -13.06 19.11
CA ARG A 311 11.56 -12.94 19.37
C ARG A 311 12.19 -11.77 18.61
N MET A 312 11.69 -11.43 17.42
CA MET A 312 12.21 -10.30 16.63
C MET A 312 11.89 -8.93 17.27
N VAL A 313 10.81 -8.84 18.05
CA VAL A 313 10.40 -7.61 18.75
C VAL A 313 10.69 -7.64 20.25
N ARG A 314 11.01 -8.81 20.82
CA ARG A 314 11.43 -9.01 22.22
C ARG A 314 12.65 -9.94 22.28
N PRO A 315 13.84 -9.47 21.84
CA PRO A 315 15.05 -10.30 21.84
C PRO A 315 15.63 -10.56 23.24
N GLU A 316 15.31 -9.72 24.23
CA GLU A 316 15.92 -9.74 25.58
C GLU A 316 15.11 -10.54 26.63
N ILE A 317 13.93 -11.06 26.29
CA ILE A 317 13.15 -11.93 27.19
C ILE A 317 13.51 -13.38 26.87
N LEU A 318 14.71 -13.78 27.31
CA LEU A 318 15.19 -15.15 27.44
C LEU A 318 16.08 -15.26 28.67
#